data_AF-A0A1G5B1I4-F1
#
_entry.id   AF-A0A1G5B1I4-F1
#
_cell.length_a   1.000
_cell.length_b   1.000
_cell.length_c   1.000
_cell.angle_alpha   90.00
_cell.angle_beta   90.00
_cell.angle_gamma   90.00
#
_symmetry.space_group_name_H-M   'P 1'
#
loop_
_entity.id
_entity.type
_entity.pdbx_description
1 polymer ?
#
loop_
_entity_poly.entity_id
_entity_poly.type
_entity_poly.pdbx_seq_one_letter_code
_entity_poly.pdbx_strand_id
1 'polypeptide(L)'
;MTKMHKKTIIITAVICIVGIVACILIARLRAFHYEDHLDEPVVTVDDSSITLREFGYYIYDTESMVQQQALIYDPDNPNLWWNTHFSAGADSAFVCDMAKKSAINTYVCMEIFYNEAVASGMSLTDAEENTAANEARQMYESMDEHQLDATGLTEDIILEIKRKQALATKYVMNYIKTNDFRGYNEDPLTLMSWDGDYYKAKILPEHAVGQNDKILDNITFGKITVNYTDP
;
A
#
# COMPACT_ATOMS: atom_id res chain seq x y z
N MET A 1 37.52 -34.18 30.94
CA MET A 1 36.88 -34.11 29.61
C MET A 1 37.76 -34.83 28.59
N THR A 2 37.33 -35.98 28.07
CA THR A 2 38.14 -36.85 27.19
C THR A 2 38.37 -36.17 25.82
N LYS A 3 39.55 -36.40 25.23
CA LYS A 3 39.97 -35.81 23.93
C LYS A 3 38.95 -36.04 22.81
N MET A 4 38.18 -37.12 22.91
CA MET A 4 37.10 -37.50 22.00
C MET A 4 35.86 -36.61 22.13
N HIS A 5 35.43 -36.25 23.35
CA HIS A 5 34.32 -35.32 23.58
C HIS A 5 34.63 -33.90 23.08
N LYS A 6 35.88 -33.42 23.23
CA LYS A 6 36.28 -32.12 22.67
C LYS A 6 36.19 -32.10 21.14
N LYS A 7 36.60 -33.18 20.46
CA LYS A 7 36.49 -33.29 19.00
C LYS A 7 35.04 -33.31 18.52
N THR A 8 34.16 -34.05 19.19
CA THR A 8 32.73 -34.09 18.84
C THR A 8 32.07 -32.73 18.99
N ILE A 9 32.35 -32.00 20.09
CA ILE A 9 31.80 -30.65 20.30
C ILE A 9 32.29 -29.67 19.22
N ILE A 10 33.57 -29.73 18.85
CA ILE A 10 34.12 -28.88 17.78
C ILE A 10 33.44 -29.19 16.44
N ILE A 11 33.24 -30.46 16.11
CA ILE A 11 32.57 -30.86 14.86
C ILE A 11 31.12 -30.38 14.83
N THR A 12 30.36 -30.57 15.92
CA THR A 12 28.98 -30.08 16.03
C THR A 12 28.91 -28.56 15.90
N ALA A 13 29.82 -27.81 16.56
CA ALA A 13 29.86 -26.36 16.46
C ALA A 13 30.14 -25.89 15.03
N VAL A 14 31.06 -26.53 14.31
CA VAL A 14 31.36 -26.22 12.90
C VAL A 14 30.15 -26.49 12.01
N ILE A 15 29.43 -27.61 12.21
CA ILE A 15 28.21 -27.91 11.45
C ILE A 15 27.12 -26.86 11.70
N CYS A 16 26.92 -26.43 12.96
CA CYS A 16 25.96 -25.37 13.28
C CYS A 16 26.34 -24.04 12.61
N ILE A 17 27.62 -23.67 12.61
CA ILE A 17 28.10 -22.45 11.95
C ILE A 17 27.88 -22.53 10.45
N VAL A 18 28.23 -23.65 9.81
CA VAL A 18 28.00 -23.86 8.37
C VAL A 18 26.49 -23.82 8.05
N GLY A 19 25.65 -24.39 8.90
CA GLY A 19 24.19 -24.32 8.77
C GLY A 19 23.67 -22.88 8.87
N ILE A 20 24.14 -22.10 9.84
CA ILE A 20 23.78 -20.67 10.00
C ILE A 20 24.23 -19.86 8.79
N VAL A 21 25.47 -20.05 8.32
CA VAL A 21 26.01 -19.36 7.14
C VAL A 21 25.21 -19.73 5.89
N ALA A 22 24.87 -21.02 5.71
CA ALA A 22 24.02 -21.47 4.61
C ALA A 22 22.62 -20.85 4.68
N CYS A 23 21.99 -20.77 5.86
CA CYS A 23 20.71 -20.09 6.05
C CYS A 23 20.80 -18.59 5.71
N ILE A 24 21.86 -17.90 6.12
CA ILE A 24 22.07 -16.48 5.80
C ILE A 24 22.26 -16.30 4.29
N LEU A 25 23.05 -17.16 3.62
CA LEU A 25 23.25 -17.09 2.18
C LEU A 25 21.97 -17.37 1.41
N ILE A 26 21.18 -18.37 1.82
CA ILE A 26 19.88 -18.67 1.21
C ILE A 26 18.90 -17.51 1.43
N ALA A 27 18.89 -16.91 2.62
CA ALA A 27 18.06 -15.75 2.92
C ALA A 27 18.45 -14.53 2.05
N ARG A 28 19.75 -14.28 1.83
CA ARG A 28 20.21 -13.22 0.93
C ARG A 28 19.90 -13.49 -0.54
N LEU A 29 20.00 -14.74 -0.98
CA LEU A 29 19.63 -15.14 -2.35
C LEU A 29 18.11 -15.07 -2.58
N ARG A 30 17.32 -15.05 -1.51
CA ARG A 30 15.86 -14.87 -1.53
C ARG A 30 15.45 -13.49 -1.01
N ALA A 31 16.39 -12.54 -0.97
CA ALA A 31 16.06 -11.18 -0.58
C ALA A 31 15.06 -10.63 -1.60
N PHE A 32 13.95 -10.10 -1.10
CA PHE A 32 12.97 -9.44 -1.93
C PHE A 32 13.53 -8.06 -2.31
N HIS A 33 13.65 -7.80 -3.61
CA HIS A 33 14.05 -6.52 -4.15
C HIS A 33 12.83 -5.91 -4.84
N TYR A 34 12.31 -4.80 -4.30
CA TYR A 34 11.07 -4.19 -4.79
C TYR A 34 11.09 -3.93 -6.30
N GLU A 35 12.21 -3.42 -6.81
CA GLU A 35 12.44 -3.09 -8.22
C GLU A 35 12.32 -4.30 -9.17
N ASP A 36 12.62 -5.51 -8.69
CA ASP A 36 12.52 -6.75 -9.48
C ASP A 36 11.06 -7.18 -9.73
N HIS A 37 10.10 -6.61 -9.00
CA HIS A 37 8.70 -7.02 -8.98
C HIS A 37 7.73 -5.93 -9.46
N LEU A 38 8.23 -4.82 -10.01
CA LEU A 38 7.43 -3.64 -10.35
C LEU A 38 6.23 -3.94 -11.26
N ASP A 39 6.39 -4.84 -12.23
CA ASP A 39 5.33 -5.13 -13.20
C ASP A 39 4.46 -6.33 -12.78
N GLU A 40 4.67 -6.89 -11.58
CA GLU A 40 3.84 -7.98 -11.06
C GLU A 40 2.53 -7.45 -10.43
N PRO A 41 1.39 -8.13 -10.65
CA PRO A 41 0.12 -7.73 -10.04
C PRO A 41 0.13 -7.97 -8.53
N VAL A 42 -0.36 -6.99 -7.77
CA VAL A 42 -0.38 -7.03 -6.30
C VAL A 42 -1.78 -7.10 -5.70
N VAL A 43 -2.76 -6.46 -6.33
CA VAL A 43 -4.16 -6.49 -5.92
C VAL A 43 -5.03 -6.61 -7.17
N THR A 44 -6.10 -7.40 -7.08
CA THR A 44 -7.10 -7.58 -8.14
C THR A 44 -8.47 -7.17 -7.62
N VAL A 45 -9.25 -6.50 -8.46
CA VAL A 45 -10.65 -6.15 -8.22
C VAL A 45 -11.43 -6.59 -9.46
N ASP A 46 -12.27 -7.60 -9.30
CA ASP A 46 -12.95 -8.29 -10.38
C ASP A 46 -11.97 -8.76 -11.47
N ASP A 47 -12.08 -8.22 -12.68
CA ASP A 47 -11.22 -8.54 -13.82
C ASP A 47 -10.03 -7.56 -13.98
N SER A 48 -9.93 -6.54 -13.12
CA SER A 48 -8.84 -5.56 -13.10
C SER A 48 -7.75 -5.93 -12.10
N SER A 49 -6.51 -5.56 -12.41
CA SER A 49 -5.37 -5.72 -11.50
C SER A 49 -4.48 -4.49 -11.53
N ILE A 50 -3.90 -4.14 -10.38
CA ILE A 50 -2.84 -3.14 -10.27
C ILE A 50 -1.48 -3.81 -10.10
N THR A 51 -0.48 -3.33 -10.85
CA THR A 51 0.91 -3.74 -10.70
C THR A 51 1.55 -3.13 -9.46
N LEU A 52 2.67 -3.69 -8.99
CA LEU A 52 3.41 -3.11 -7.87
C LEU A 52 3.85 -1.65 -8.14
N ARG A 53 4.25 -1.35 -9.38
CA ARG A 53 4.63 -0.02 -9.86
C ARG A 53 3.49 0.99 -9.71
N GLU A 54 2.31 0.66 -10.22
CA GLU A 54 1.13 1.51 -10.10
C GLU A 54 0.69 1.61 -8.63
N PHE A 55 0.73 0.51 -7.88
CA PHE A 55 0.45 0.51 -6.45
C PHE A 55 1.47 1.34 -5.63
N GLY A 56 2.66 1.57 -6.20
CA GLY A 56 3.66 2.52 -5.73
C GLY A 56 3.10 3.91 -5.45
N TYR A 57 2.06 4.34 -6.19
CA TYR A 57 1.34 5.59 -5.90
C TYR A 57 0.72 5.57 -4.50
N TYR A 58 -0.02 4.49 -4.17
CA TYR A 58 -0.73 4.37 -2.90
C TYR A 58 0.25 4.16 -1.74
N ILE A 59 1.39 3.51 -2.01
CA ILE A 59 2.52 3.42 -1.08
C ILE A 59 3.04 4.83 -0.78
N TYR A 60 3.43 5.60 -1.80
CA TYR A 60 3.99 6.94 -1.65
C TYR A 60 3.03 7.89 -0.92
N ASP A 61 1.76 7.95 -1.36
CA ASP A 61 0.74 8.83 -0.78
C ASP A 61 0.50 8.53 0.71
N THR A 62 0.37 7.24 1.04
CA THR A 62 0.16 6.80 2.41
C THR A 62 1.40 6.99 3.27
N GLU A 63 2.58 6.64 2.76
CA GLU A 63 3.85 6.84 3.48
C GLU A 63 4.12 8.30 3.75
N SER A 64 3.89 9.18 2.78
CA SER A 64 4.03 10.63 2.95
C SER A 64 3.11 11.17 4.04
N MET A 65 1.84 10.77 4.05
CA MET A 65 0.87 11.18 5.07
C MET A 65 1.27 10.70 6.48
N VAL A 66 1.62 9.42 6.62
CA VAL A 66 1.98 8.84 7.93
C VAL A 66 3.34 9.37 8.40
N GLN A 67 4.27 9.65 7.48
CA GLN A 67 5.56 10.25 7.80
C GLN A 67 5.40 11.66 8.38
N GLN A 68 4.46 12.47 7.90
CA GLN A 68 4.17 13.77 8.51
C GLN A 68 3.72 13.61 9.97
N GLN A 69 2.92 12.60 10.28
CA GLN A 69 2.53 12.29 11.67
C GLN A 69 3.73 11.81 12.49
N ALA A 70 4.58 10.96 11.90
CA ALA A 70 5.80 10.46 12.52
C ALA A 70 6.75 11.60 12.93
N LEU A 71 6.94 12.58 12.05
CA LEU A 71 7.79 13.75 12.29
C LEU A 71 7.22 14.70 13.35
N ILE A 72 5.89 14.76 13.49
CA ILE A 72 5.23 15.50 14.58
C ILE A 72 5.42 14.76 15.91
N TYR A 73 5.34 13.43 15.90
CA TYR A 73 5.49 12.59 17.09
C TYR A 73 6.93 12.61 17.63
N ASP A 74 7.91 12.34 16.77
CA ASP A 74 9.34 12.39 17.08
C ASP A 74 10.13 12.77 15.81
N PRO A 75 10.55 14.03 15.66
CA PRO A 75 11.28 14.47 14.47
C PRO A 75 12.69 13.87 14.36
N ASP A 76 13.30 13.46 15.48
CA ASP A 76 14.65 12.90 15.50
C ASP A 76 14.63 11.39 15.19
N ASN A 77 13.51 10.72 15.44
CA ASN A 77 13.33 9.29 15.17
C ASN A 77 11.91 8.95 14.68
N PRO A 78 11.53 9.35 13.46
CA PRO A 78 10.20 9.07 12.90
C PRO A 78 9.92 7.56 12.76
N ASN A 79 10.96 6.72 12.65
CA ASN A 79 10.83 5.27 12.62
C ASN A 79 10.16 4.70 13.89
N LEU A 80 10.25 5.39 15.04
CA LEU A 80 9.57 4.96 16.26
C LEU A 80 8.05 4.92 16.07
N TRP A 81 7.48 5.92 15.39
CA TRP A 81 6.05 5.97 15.09
C TRP A 81 5.62 4.82 14.18
N TRP A 82 6.36 4.58 13.10
CA TRP A 82 6.10 3.47 12.17
C TRP A 82 6.08 2.09 12.83
N ASN A 83 6.88 1.91 13.88
CA ASN A 83 6.97 0.67 14.68
C ASN A 83 6.13 0.71 15.96
N THR A 84 5.27 1.72 16.13
CA THR A 84 4.35 1.78 17.27
C THR A 84 3.21 0.78 17.07
N HIS A 85 2.94 0.00 18.12
CA HIS A 85 1.87 -0.99 18.14
C HIS A 85 0.65 -0.45 18.89
N PHE A 86 -0.48 -0.38 18.22
CA PHE A 86 -1.76 -0.01 18.83
C PHE A 86 -2.49 -1.25 19.33
N SER A 87 -2.82 -1.26 20.62
CA SER A 87 -3.56 -2.35 21.24
C SER A 87 -5.05 -2.09 21.17
N ALA A 88 -5.74 -2.80 20.27
CA ALA A 88 -7.18 -2.70 20.03
C ALA A 88 -7.87 -4.09 20.00
N GLY A 89 -7.40 -5.02 20.84
CA GLY A 89 -7.92 -6.39 20.86
C GLY A 89 -7.56 -7.14 19.58
N ALA A 90 -8.57 -7.69 18.89
CA ALA A 90 -8.36 -8.43 17.63
C ALA A 90 -7.82 -7.55 16.49
N ASP A 91 -8.00 -6.23 16.59
CA ASP A 91 -7.54 -5.24 15.60
C ASP A 91 -6.20 -4.60 15.98
N SER A 92 -5.45 -5.22 16.90
CA SER A 92 -4.13 -4.73 17.27
C SER A 92 -3.15 -4.87 16.11
N ALA A 93 -2.44 -3.79 15.77
CA ALA A 93 -1.53 -3.75 14.63
C ALA A 93 -0.43 -2.71 14.83
N PHE A 94 0.66 -2.88 14.09
CA PHE A 94 1.66 -1.82 13.94
C PHE A 94 1.17 -0.75 12.97
N VAL A 95 1.67 0.48 13.12
CA VAL A 95 1.37 1.59 12.19
C VAL A 95 1.70 1.22 10.75
N CYS A 96 2.82 0.54 10.50
CA CYS A 96 3.18 0.07 9.15
C CYS A 96 2.12 -0.88 8.55
N ASP A 97 1.55 -1.78 9.35
CA ASP A 97 0.53 -2.72 8.90
C ASP A 97 -0.81 -2.02 8.65
N MET A 98 -1.17 -1.07 9.52
CA MET A 98 -2.35 -0.23 9.34
C MET A 98 -2.24 0.62 8.07
N ALA A 99 -1.08 1.22 7.83
CA ALA A 99 -0.80 2.00 6.62
C ALA A 99 -0.93 1.15 5.36
N LYS A 100 -0.31 -0.04 5.34
CA LYS A 100 -0.43 -0.98 4.22
C LYS A 100 -1.90 -1.36 3.97
N LYS A 101 -2.64 -1.73 5.02
CA LYS A 101 -4.07 -2.07 4.93
C LYS A 101 -4.89 -0.90 4.39
N SER A 102 -4.60 0.33 4.83
CA SER A 102 -5.25 1.54 4.32
C SER A 102 -4.97 1.75 2.83
N ALA A 103 -3.72 1.64 2.39
CA ALA A 103 -3.35 1.78 0.98
C ALA A 103 -4.06 0.76 0.08
N ILE A 104 -4.07 -0.51 0.48
CA ILE A 104 -4.77 -1.59 -0.24
C ILE A 104 -6.27 -1.29 -0.32
N ASN A 105 -6.90 -0.99 0.80
CA ASN A 105 -8.35 -0.78 0.85
C ASN A 105 -8.77 0.50 0.12
N THR A 106 -7.97 1.56 0.15
CA THR A 106 -8.19 2.76 -0.64
C THR A 106 -8.13 2.45 -2.13
N TYR A 107 -7.12 1.70 -2.60
CA TYR A 107 -7.08 1.26 -3.99
C TYR A 107 -8.33 0.47 -4.37
N VAL A 108 -8.67 -0.58 -3.60
CA VAL A 108 -9.82 -1.44 -3.90
C VAL A 108 -11.11 -0.63 -4.00
N CYS A 109 -11.35 0.25 -3.02
CA CYS A 109 -12.52 1.12 -3.00
C CYS A 109 -12.59 2.06 -4.22
N MET A 110 -11.46 2.69 -4.58
CA MET A 110 -11.40 3.57 -5.74
C MET A 110 -11.58 2.80 -7.06
N GLU A 111 -10.98 1.62 -7.20
CA GLU A 111 -11.10 0.79 -8.40
C GLU A 111 -12.54 0.30 -8.60
N ILE A 112 -13.23 -0.13 -7.53
CA ILE A 112 -14.66 -0.48 -7.58
C ILE A 112 -15.48 0.70 -8.11
N PHE A 113 -15.34 1.88 -7.51
CA PHE A 113 -16.13 3.03 -7.93
C PHE A 113 -15.75 3.55 -9.32
N TYR A 114 -14.48 3.41 -9.72
CA TYR A 114 -14.05 3.69 -11.09
C TYR A 114 -14.74 2.74 -12.08
N ASN A 115 -14.76 1.44 -11.81
CA ASN A 115 -15.41 0.45 -12.66
C ASN A 115 -16.91 0.72 -12.79
N GLU A 116 -17.59 1.07 -11.69
CA GLU A 116 -19.00 1.48 -11.70
C GLU A 116 -19.23 2.77 -12.50
N ALA A 117 -18.33 3.74 -12.40
CA ALA A 117 -18.38 4.97 -13.19
C ALA A 117 -18.26 4.67 -14.70
N VAL A 118 -17.34 3.79 -15.08
CA VAL A 118 -17.15 3.35 -16.47
C VAL A 118 -18.38 2.58 -16.97
N ALA A 119 -18.90 1.64 -16.17
CA ALA A 119 -20.10 0.87 -16.51
C ALA A 119 -21.35 1.75 -16.69
N SER A 120 -21.44 2.85 -15.94
CA SER A 120 -22.51 3.85 -16.07
C SER A 120 -22.27 4.89 -17.18
N GLY A 121 -21.17 4.77 -17.94
CA GLY A 121 -20.84 5.67 -19.06
C GLY A 121 -20.41 7.07 -18.62
N MET A 122 -19.96 7.24 -17.38
CA MET A 122 -19.43 8.51 -16.90
C MET A 122 -18.08 8.82 -17.54
N SER A 123 -17.81 10.11 -17.69
CA SER A 123 -16.52 10.63 -18.15
C SER A 123 -16.16 11.90 -17.40
N LEU A 124 -14.87 12.22 -17.38
CA LEU A 124 -14.38 13.50 -16.89
C LEU A 124 -14.63 14.59 -17.94
N THR A 125 -14.95 15.78 -17.45
CA THR A 125 -14.97 17.01 -18.25
C THR A 125 -13.54 17.52 -18.45
N ASP A 126 -13.32 18.38 -19.44
CA ASP A 126 -12.01 19.00 -19.67
C ASP A 126 -11.46 19.72 -18.42
N ALA A 127 -12.32 20.30 -17.60
CA ALA A 127 -11.91 20.94 -16.35
C ALA A 127 -11.41 19.92 -15.31
N GLU A 128 -12.11 18.80 -15.16
CA GLU A 128 -11.72 17.71 -14.25
C GLU A 128 -10.43 17.02 -14.74
N GLU A 129 -10.30 16.82 -16.05
CA GLU A 129 -9.07 16.32 -16.69
C GLU A 129 -7.87 17.23 -16.43
N ASN A 130 -8.03 18.55 -16.57
CA ASN A 130 -6.96 19.50 -16.28
C ASN A 130 -6.60 19.51 -14.79
N THR A 131 -7.57 19.36 -13.89
CA THR A 131 -7.31 19.22 -12.45
C THR A 131 -6.47 17.97 -12.17
N ALA A 132 -6.87 16.81 -12.70
CA ALA A 132 -6.13 15.56 -12.53
C ALA A 132 -4.68 15.68 -13.05
N ALA A 133 -4.49 16.33 -14.21
CA ALA A 133 -3.16 16.57 -14.78
C ALA A 133 -2.29 17.51 -13.94
N ASN A 134 -2.88 18.55 -13.34
CA ASN A 134 -2.14 19.45 -12.46
C ASN A 134 -1.75 18.77 -11.16
N GLU A 135 -2.65 18.00 -10.56
CA GLU A 135 -2.37 17.22 -9.34
C GLU A 135 -1.31 16.14 -9.57
N ALA A 136 -1.36 15.45 -10.71
CA ALA A 136 -0.37 14.46 -11.08
C ALA A 136 1.04 15.07 -11.22
N ARG A 137 1.14 16.21 -11.92
CA ARG A 137 2.40 16.95 -12.05
C ARG A 137 2.94 17.41 -10.71
N GLN A 138 2.09 18.00 -9.86
CA GLN A 138 2.50 18.47 -8.54
C GLN A 138 3.02 17.32 -7.67
N MET A 139 2.37 16.16 -7.71
CA MET A 139 2.86 14.99 -7.00
C MET A 139 4.20 14.53 -7.55
N TYR A 140 4.32 14.37 -8.88
CA TYR A 140 5.55 13.93 -9.52
C TYR A 140 6.73 14.87 -9.22
N GLU A 141 6.53 16.19 -9.30
CA GLU A 141 7.54 17.21 -8.98
C GLU A 141 7.92 17.26 -7.49
N SER A 142 7.08 16.70 -6.61
CA SER A 142 7.34 16.64 -5.16
C SER A 142 8.10 15.38 -4.72
N MET A 143 8.19 14.37 -5.59
CA MET A 143 8.92 13.15 -5.33
C MET A 143 10.43 13.36 -5.55
N ASP A 144 11.25 12.82 -4.66
CA ASP A 144 12.71 12.78 -4.85
C ASP A 144 13.15 11.61 -5.75
N GLU A 145 14.43 11.61 -6.16
CA GLU A 145 15.00 10.59 -7.06
C GLU A 145 14.86 9.18 -6.49
N HIS A 146 15.12 8.99 -5.19
CA HIS A 146 14.97 7.68 -4.55
C HIS A 146 13.51 7.21 -4.58
N GLN A 147 12.56 8.09 -4.31
CA GLN A 147 11.13 7.76 -4.33
C GLN A 147 10.67 7.37 -5.73
N LEU A 148 11.14 8.06 -6.77
CA LEU A 148 10.85 7.73 -8.17
C LEU A 148 11.49 6.40 -8.58
N ASP A 149 12.75 6.18 -8.24
CA ASP A 149 13.47 4.96 -8.57
C ASP A 149 12.88 3.74 -7.84
N ALA A 150 12.65 3.86 -6.54
CA ALA A 150 12.12 2.78 -5.71
C ALA A 150 10.72 2.36 -6.18
N THR A 151 9.85 3.30 -6.55
CA THR A 151 8.47 2.99 -6.99
C THR A 151 8.36 2.69 -8.48
N GLY A 152 9.32 3.18 -9.28
CA GLY A 152 9.24 3.15 -10.73
C GLY A 152 8.10 3.99 -11.32
N LEU A 153 7.59 4.96 -10.57
CA LEU A 153 6.51 5.85 -10.98
C LEU A 153 6.95 6.86 -12.04
N THR A 154 6.04 7.21 -12.94
CA THR A 154 6.19 8.27 -13.94
C THR A 154 5.01 9.23 -13.84
N GLU A 155 5.16 10.46 -14.34
CA GLU A 155 4.05 11.44 -14.38
C GLU A 155 2.81 10.85 -15.09
N ASP A 156 3.00 10.07 -16.16
CA ASP A 156 1.91 9.43 -16.89
C ASP A 156 1.16 8.38 -16.06
N ILE A 157 1.88 7.55 -15.29
CA ILE A 157 1.25 6.56 -14.39
C ILE A 157 0.46 7.29 -13.29
N ILE A 158 1.05 8.32 -12.69
CA ILE A 158 0.38 9.13 -11.66
C ILE A 158 -0.87 9.79 -12.26
N LEU A 159 -0.79 10.32 -13.47
CA LEU A 159 -1.93 10.91 -14.19
C LEU A 159 -3.06 9.91 -14.40
N GLU A 160 -2.77 8.68 -14.83
CA GLU A 160 -3.80 7.66 -15.00
C GLU A 160 -4.52 7.36 -13.67
N ILE A 161 -3.76 7.23 -12.57
CA ILE A 161 -4.34 6.99 -11.25
C ILE A 161 -5.19 8.18 -10.79
N LYS A 162 -4.72 9.43 -10.99
CA LYS A 162 -5.50 10.64 -10.67
C LYS A 162 -6.80 10.72 -11.48
N ARG A 163 -6.79 10.34 -12.75
CA ARG A 163 -8.01 10.26 -13.57
C ARG A 163 -8.99 9.22 -13.03
N LYS A 164 -8.51 8.02 -12.70
CA LYS A 164 -9.34 6.97 -12.09
C LYS A 164 -9.98 7.46 -10.79
N GLN A 165 -9.19 8.07 -9.90
CA GLN A 165 -9.68 8.64 -8.64
C GLN A 165 -10.70 9.76 -8.84
N ALA A 166 -10.47 10.67 -9.79
CA ALA A 166 -11.41 11.74 -10.10
C ALA A 166 -12.74 11.20 -10.60
N LEU A 167 -12.71 10.18 -11.47
CA LEU A 167 -13.93 9.56 -12.02
C LEU A 167 -14.67 8.74 -10.96
N ALA A 168 -13.96 7.97 -10.13
CA ALA A 168 -14.51 7.28 -8.97
C ALA A 168 -15.18 8.25 -7.99
N THR A 169 -14.52 9.36 -7.66
CA THR A 169 -15.06 10.42 -6.80
C THR A 169 -16.34 11.02 -7.39
N LYS A 170 -16.35 11.28 -8.71
CA LYS A 170 -17.53 11.77 -9.41
C LYS A 170 -18.71 10.80 -9.32
N TYR A 171 -18.45 9.50 -9.47
CA TYR A 171 -19.45 8.46 -9.29
C TYR A 171 -20.02 8.46 -7.87
N VAL A 172 -19.15 8.44 -6.84
CA VAL A 172 -19.57 8.50 -5.43
C VAL A 172 -20.44 9.73 -5.16
N MET A 173 -20.03 10.90 -5.65
CA MET A 173 -20.80 12.14 -5.48
C MET A 173 -22.16 12.12 -6.19
N ASN A 174 -22.29 11.38 -7.29
CA ASN A 174 -23.58 11.16 -7.94
C ASN A 174 -24.43 10.15 -7.16
N TYR A 175 -23.85 9.02 -6.78
CA TYR A 175 -24.50 7.95 -6.01
C TYR A 175 -25.09 8.47 -4.71
N ILE A 176 -24.33 9.29 -3.97
CA ILE A 176 -24.79 9.91 -2.72
C ILE A 176 -26.02 10.81 -2.92
N LYS A 177 -26.14 11.48 -4.08
CA LYS A 177 -27.29 12.35 -4.38
C LYS A 177 -28.53 11.58 -4.80
N THR A 178 -28.35 10.40 -5.39
CA THR A 178 -29.45 9.61 -5.97
C THR A 178 -29.93 8.48 -5.08
N ASN A 179 -29.14 8.09 -4.07
CA ASN A 179 -29.42 6.95 -3.22
C ASN A 179 -29.77 7.39 -1.79
N ASP A 180 -30.47 6.50 -1.09
CA ASP A 180 -30.97 6.74 0.25
C ASP A 180 -30.08 6.08 1.31
N PHE A 181 -29.61 6.88 2.26
CA PHE A 181 -28.75 6.46 3.37
C PHE A 181 -29.49 6.50 4.72
N ARG A 182 -30.82 6.59 4.72
CA ARG A 182 -31.61 6.50 5.96
C ARG A 182 -31.27 5.20 6.71
N GLY A 183 -31.01 5.33 8.00
CA GLY A 183 -30.63 4.21 8.88
C GLY A 183 -29.14 4.15 9.18
N TYR A 184 -28.32 4.98 8.54
CA TYR A 184 -26.92 5.20 8.91
C TYR A 184 -26.76 6.50 9.70
N ASN A 185 -25.79 6.53 10.61
CA ASN A 185 -25.56 7.66 11.52
C ASN A 185 -24.40 8.57 11.08
N GLU A 186 -23.60 8.12 10.12
CA GLU A 186 -22.46 8.86 9.57
C GLU A 186 -22.87 9.62 8.31
N ASP A 187 -22.07 10.61 7.91
CA ASP A 187 -22.33 11.33 6.67
C ASP A 187 -22.12 10.41 5.44
N PRO A 188 -22.85 10.63 4.33
CA PRO A 188 -22.77 9.76 3.17
C PRO A 188 -21.38 9.60 2.53
N LEU A 189 -20.48 10.58 2.67
CA LEU A 189 -19.12 10.45 2.14
C LEU A 189 -18.30 9.47 2.99
N THR A 190 -18.37 9.61 4.32
CA THR A 190 -17.75 8.66 5.25
C THR A 190 -18.35 7.26 5.08
N LEU A 191 -19.65 7.14 4.84
CA LEU A 191 -20.27 5.83 4.58
C LEU A 191 -19.75 5.13 3.31
N MET A 192 -19.29 5.91 2.33
CA MET A 192 -18.78 5.42 1.05
C MET A 192 -17.26 5.25 1.04
N SER A 193 -16.52 5.67 2.08
CA SER A 193 -15.09 5.40 2.18
C SER A 193 -14.82 3.90 2.35
N TRP A 194 -13.55 3.50 2.18
CA TRP A 194 -13.16 2.09 2.26
C TRP A 194 -13.48 1.44 3.63
N ASP A 195 -13.50 2.23 4.69
CA ASP A 195 -13.85 1.83 6.06
C ASP A 195 -15.31 2.15 6.43
N GLY A 196 -16.07 2.78 5.54
CA GLY A 196 -17.45 3.17 5.73
C GLY A 196 -18.41 1.98 5.84
N ASP A 197 -19.37 2.07 6.76
CA ASP A 197 -20.30 0.98 7.05
C ASP A 197 -21.21 0.62 5.86
N TYR A 198 -21.59 1.59 5.02
CA TYR A 198 -22.37 1.32 3.83
C TYR A 198 -21.52 0.58 2.79
N TYR A 199 -20.32 1.09 2.48
CA TYR A 199 -19.40 0.45 1.54
C TYR A 199 -19.11 -1.01 1.93
N LYS A 200 -18.71 -1.27 3.18
CA LYS A 200 -18.38 -2.63 3.66
C LYS A 200 -19.58 -3.57 3.63
N ALA A 201 -20.79 -3.08 3.90
CA ALA A 201 -21.99 -3.92 4.00
C ALA A 201 -22.74 -4.11 2.68
N LYS A 202 -22.60 -3.18 1.73
CA LYS A 202 -23.44 -3.11 0.52
C LYS A 202 -22.67 -3.11 -0.79
N ILE A 203 -21.47 -2.53 -0.82
CA ILE A 203 -20.71 -2.40 -2.07
C ILE A 203 -19.65 -3.50 -2.14
N LEU A 204 -18.69 -3.49 -1.21
CA LEU A 204 -17.56 -4.43 -1.22
C LEU A 204 -17.94 -5.92 -1.39
N PRO A 205 -19.02 -6.45 -0.75
CA PRO A 205 -19.39 -7.86 -0.89
C PRO A 205 -19.84 -8.28 -2.30
N GLU A 206 -20.14 -7.32 -3.18
CA GLU A 206 -20.57 -7.59 -4.56
C GLU A 206 -19.38 -7.78 -5.52
N HIS A 207 -18.15 -7.50 -5.06
CA HIS A 207 -16.93 -7.53 -5.88
C HIS A 207 -15.95 -8.62 -5.41
N ALA A 208 -15.21 -9.20 -6.36
CA ALA A 208 -14.16 -10.17 -6.07
C ALA A 208 -12.83 -9.44 -5.86
N VAL A 209 -12.25 -9.58 -4.65
CA VAL A 209 -10.95 -8.96 -4.32
C VAL A 209 -9.90 -10.03 -4.08
N GLY A 210 -8.75 -9.88 -4.73
CA GLY A 210 -7.59 -10.75 -4.57
C GLY A 210 -6.35 -9.96 -4.19
N GLN A 211 -5.45 -10.58 -3.43
CA GLN A 211 -4.18 -10.01 -3.00
C GLN A 211 -3.05 -10.99 -3.31
N ASN A 212 -1.91 -10.49 -3.76
CA ASN A 212 -0.71 -11.28 -3.99
C ASN A 212 0.19 -11.23 -2.76
N ASP A 213 -0.11 -12.07 -1.77
CA ASP A 213 0.60 -12.12 -0.49
C ASP A 213 2.11 -12.40 -0.67
N LYS A 214 2.51 -13.08 -1.76
CA LYS A 214 3.94 -13.32 -2.05
C LYS A 214 4.73 -12.03 -2.24
N ILE A 215 4.09 -10.96 -2.70
CA ILE A 215 4.69 -9.63 -2.84
C ILE A 215 4.36 -8.81 -1.61
N LEU A 216 3.07 -8.75 -1.23
CA LEU A 216 2.59 -7.87 -0.16
C LEU A 216 3.17 -8.21 1.22
N ASP A 217 3.50 -9.46 1.50
CA ASP A 217 4.15 -9.84 2.77
C ASP A 217 5.62 -9.39 2.84
N ASN A 218 6.25 -9.14 1.70
CA ASN A 218 7.65 -8.72 1.63
C ASN A 218 7.84 -7.20 1.62
N ILE A 219 6.79 -6.42 1.39
CA ILE A 219 6.85 -4.96 1.47
C ILE A 219 6.58 -4.48 2.91
N THR A 220 7.36 -3.51 3.39
CA THR A 220 7.13 -2.89 4.70
C THR A 220 6.93 -1.40 4.50
N PHE A 221 5.73 -0.91 4.81
CA PHE A 221 5.43 0.53 4.77
C PHE A 221 6.24 1.27 5.83
N GLY A 222 6.63 2.49 5.53
CA GLY A 222 7.56 3.32 6.28
C GLY A 222 9.02 3.09 5.93
N LYS A 223 9.33 2.35 4.84
CA LYS A 223 10.70 2.00 4.40
C LYS A 223 10.93 2.08 2.90
N ILE A 224 9.90 2.31 2.09
CA ILE A 224 10.01 2.26 0.63
C ILE A 224 10.38 3.65 0.09
N THR A 225 9.54 4.63 0.41
CA THR A 225 9.63 6.04 -0.02
C THR A 225 10.00 6.99 1.13
N VAL A 226 10.02 6.49 2.37
CA VAL A 226 10.41 7.23 3.58
C VAL A 226 11.29 6.38 4.49
N ASN A 227 12.07 7.02 5.36
CA ASN A 227 13.00 6.40 6.32
C ASN A 227 13.92 5.32 5.71
N TYR A 228 14.21 5.43 4.41
CA TYR A 228 15.21 4.61 3.76
C TYR A 228 16.57 5.00 4.32
N THR A 229 17.31 4.00 4.80
CA THR A 229 18.74 4.17 5.09
C THR A 229 19.47 4.01 3.78
N ASP A 230 20.29 4.99 3.40
CA ASP A 230 21.29 4.80 2.34
C ASP A 230 22.03 3.48 2.61
N PRO A 231 22.17 2.60 1.60
CA PRO A 231 22.84 1.30 1.76
C PRO A 231 24.28 1.40 2.28
#